data_AF-X1U7G1-F1
#
_entry.id   AF-X1U7G1-F1
#
_cell.length_a   1.000
_cell.length_b   1.000
_cell.length_c   1.000
_cell.angle_alpha   90.00
_cell.angle_beta   90.00
_cell.angle_gamma   90.00
#
_symmetry.space_group_name_H-M   'P 1'
#
loop_
_entity.id
_entity.type
_entity.pdbx_description
1 polymer ?
#
loop_
_entity_poly.entity_id
_entity_poly.type
_entity_poly.pdbx_seq_one_letter_code
_entity_poly.pdbx_strand_id
1 'polypeptide(L)' 'FITTNGPFGPGELTKPQKIIAGVDRVAIDAYCTTLWGLTGEDIHAIKLGFEQGLGEIDLSKVGIKEITT' A
#
# COMPACT_ATOMS: atom_id res chain seq x y z
N PHE A 1 1.01 4.56 -11.41
CA PHE A 1 2.29 3.85 -11.48
C PHE A 1 2.30 2.96 -12.70
N ILE A 2 3.50 2.66 -13.21
CA ILE A 2 3.72 1.78 -14.37
C ILE A 2 3.42 0.34 -13.93
N THR A 3 2.54 -0.34 -14.65
CA THR A 3 2.14 -1.73 -14.34
C THR A 3 2.72 -2.75 -15.31
N THR A 4 3.15 -2.33 -16.50
CA THR A 4 3.76 -3.21 -17.50
C THR A 4 5.00 -2.58 -18.14
N ASN A 5 5.91 -3.42 -18.65
CA ASN A 5 7.07 -3.06 -19.48
C ASN A 5 8.09 -2.05 -18.90
N GLY A 6 8.04 -1.79 -17.60
CA GLY A 6 9.04 -0.99 -16.89
C GLY A 6 9.14 0.48 -17.35
N PRO A 7 10.08 1.26 -16.81
CA PRO A 7 10.15 2.70 -17.05
C PRO A 7 10.52 3.12 -18.47
N PHE A 8 11.07 2.22 -19.29
CA PHE A 8 11.51 2.51 -20.66
C PHE A 8 10.59 1.96 -21.76
N GLY A 9 9.58 1.15 -21.42
CA GLY A 9 8.68 0.54 -22.41
C GLY A 9 7.36 1.28 -22.56
N PRO A 10 6.67 1.17 -23.71
CA PRO A 10 5.26 1.48 -23.76
C PRO A 10 4.53 0.50 -22.82
N GLY A 11 3.64 1.02 -21.97
CA GLY A 11 3.04 0.21 -20.93
C GLY A 11 1.79 0.85 -20.34
N GLU A 12 1.10 0.07 -19.54
CA GLU A 12 -0.11 0.51 -18.86
C GLU A 12 0.23 1.37 -17.64
N LEU A 13 -0.59 2.40 -17.45
CA LEU A 13 -0.46 3.35 -16.35
C LEU A 13 -1.72 3.33 -15.51
N THR A 14 -1.61 2.81 -14.30
CA THR A 14 -2.68 2.90 -13.30
C THR A 14 -2.59 4.24 -12.59
N LYS A 15 -3.71 4.96 -12.49
CA LYS A 15 -3.80 6.26 -11.79
C LYS A 15 -4.86 6.18 -10.70
N PRO A 16 -4.50 5.78 -9.47
CA PRO A 16 -5.47 5.64 -8.38
C PRO A 16 -6.15 6.95 -7.98
N GLN A 17 -5.47 8.09 -8.18
CA GLN A 17 -5.97 9.42 -7.81
C GLN A 17 -6.39 9.52 -6.33
N LYS A 18 -5.71 8.79 -5.44
CA LYS A 18 -5.95 8.82 -4.00
C LYS A 18 -4.82 9.52 -3.27
N ILE A 19 -5.16 10.30 -2.25
CA ILE A 19 -4.22 10.77 -1.21
C ILE A 19 -4.42 9.85 -0.01
N ILE A 20 -3.36 9.20 0.42
CA ILE A 20 -3.36 8.27 1.54
C ILE A 20 -2.41 8.82 2.58
N ALA A 21 -2.90 9.00 3.80
CA ALA A 21 -2.14 9.55 4.91
C ALA A 21 -2.58 8.88 6.22
N GLY A 22 -1.64 8.75 7.14
CA GLY A 22 -1.86 8.15 8.46
C GLY A 22 -0.63 8.34 9.35
N VAL A 23 -0.72 7.85 10.59
CA VAL A 23 0.39 7.92 11.56
C VAL A 23 1.14 6.59 11.71
N ASP A 24 0.53 5.49 11.31
CA ASP A 24 1.14 4.16 11.29
C ASP A 24 1.71 3.88 9.90
N ARG A 25 3.02 3.79 9.80
CA ARG A 25 3.74 3.57 8.54
C ARG A 25 3.46 2.19 7.93
N VAL A 26 3.34 1.15 8.76
CA VAL A 26 3.12 -0.22 8.29
C VAL A 26 1.71 -0.31 7.74
N ALA A 27 0.73 0.28 8.44
CA ALA A 27 -0.66 0.29 8.00
C ALA A 27 -0.84 1.05 6.67
N ILE A 28 -0.15 2.19 6.51
CA ILE A 28 -0.19 2.98 5.25
C ILE A 28 0.39 2.16 4.10
N ASP A 29 1.57 1.57 4.28
CA ASP A 29 2.23 0.81 3.23
C ASP A 29 1.40 -0.45 2.88
N ALA A 30 0.87 -1.16 3.89
CA ALA A 30 -0.03 -2.30 3.72
C ALA A 30 -1.32 -1.93 2.98
N TYR A 31 -1.91 -0.76 3.26
CA TYR A 31 -3.05 -0.28 2.47
C TYR A 31 -2.65 0.00 1.02
N CYS A 32 -1.46 0.57 0.78
CA CYS A 32 -1.00 0.89 -0.56
C CYS A 32 -0.73 -0.35 -1.43
N THR A 33 -0.36 -1.50 -0.84
CA THR A 33 -0.21 -2.76 -1.60
C THR A 33 -1.53 -3.20 -2.25
N THR A 34 -2.67 -2.89 -1.61
CA THR A 34 -3.99 -3.25 -2.14
C THR A 34 -4.29 -2.56 -3.48
N LEU A 35 -3.68 -1.41 -3.76
CA LEU A 35 -3.80 -0.72 -5.05
C LEU A 35 -3.15 -1.50 -6.20
N TRP A 36 -2.34 -2.51 -5.87
CA TRP A 36 -1.64 -3.41 -6.79
C TRP A 36 -2.24 -4.82 -6.76
N GLY A 37 -3.30 -5.06 -5.99
CA GLY A 37 -3.87 -6.39 -5.78
C GLY A 37 -2.99 -7.30 -4.91
N LEU A 38 -2.08 -6.72 -4.14
CA LEU A 38 -1.18 -7.43 -3.21
C LEU A 38 -1.60 -7.20 -1.77
N THR A 39 -1.12 -8.06 -0.89
CA THR A 39 -1.23 -7.94 0.57
C THR A 39 0.06 -7.33 1.17
N GLY A 40 -0.02 -6.82 2.40
CA GLY A 40 1.17 -6.31 3.08
C GLY A 40 2.24 -7.38 3.26
N GLU A 41 1.81 -8.63 3.45
CA GLU A 41 2.64 -9.81 3.66
C GLU A 41 3.46 -10.19 2.42
N ASP A 42 2.99 -9.84 1.22
CA ASP A 42 3.71 -10.05 -0.04
C ASP A 42 4.96 -9.17 -0.14
N ILE A 43 5.02 -8.08 0.62
CA ILE A 43 6.14 -7.14 0.61
C ILE A 43 7.01 -7.38 1.84
N HIS A 44 8.20 -7.94 1.61
CA HIS A 44 9.12 -8.36 2.67
C HIS A 44 9.41 -7.25 3.71
N ALA A 45 9.61 -6.01 3.26
CA ALA A 45 9.89 -4.89 4.14
C ALA A 45 8.71 -4.54 5.06
N ILE A 46 7.47 -4.63 4.56
CA ILE A 46 6.25 -4.36 5.35
C ILE A 46 6.07 -5.45 6.39
N LYS A 47 6.17 -6.72 5.97
CA LYS A 47 6.10 -7.88 6.87
C LYS A 47 7.10 -7.80 8.01
N LEU A 48 8.39 -7.53 7.71
CA LEU A 48 9.41 -7.39 8.76
C LEU A 48 9.13 -6.19 9.67
N GLY A 49 8.61 -5.09 9.14
CA GLY A 49 8.23 -3.93 9.95
C GLY A 49 7.15 -4.28 10.98
N PHE A 50 6.14 -5.05 10.58
CA PHE A 50 5.12 -5.58 11.48
C PHE A 50 5.69 -6.55 12.53
N GLU A 51 6.50 -7.52 12.11
CA GLU A 51 7.13 -8.50 13.02
C GLU A 51 8.04 -7.84 14.06
N GLN A 52 8.59 -6.66 13.76
CA GLN A 52 9.37 -5.83 14.68
C GLN A 52 8.51 -4.88 15.54
N GLY A 53 7.19 -4.89 15.38
CA GLY A 53 6.27 -4.05 16.14
C GLY A 53 6.28 -2.57 15.74
N LEU A 54 6.70 -2.24 14.51
CA LEU A 54 6.79 -0.85 14.02
C LEU A 54 5.44 -0.27 13.55
N GLY A 55 4.38 -1.08 13.57
CA GLY A 55 3.04 -0.73 13.15
C GLY A 55 2.18 -1.97 12.93
N GLU A 56 0.95 -1.77 12.44
CA GLU A 56 -0.02 -2.83 12.19
C GLU A 56 -0.14 -3.14 10.68
N ILE A 57 -0.09 -4.42 10.33
CA ILE A 57 -0.23 -4.90 8.94
C ILE A 57 -1.67 -5.34 8.63
N ASP A 58 -2.39 -5.79 9.66
CA ASP A 58 -3.77 -6.25 9.54
C ASP A 58 -4.73 -5.07 9.46
N LEU A 59 -5.13 -4.73 8.23
CA LEU A 59 -6.01 -3.60 7.93
C LEU A 59 -7.38 -3.71 8.62
N SER A 60 -7.81 -4.89 9.09
CA SER A 60 -9.06 -5.03 9.85
C SER A 60 -8.99 -4.38 11.24
N LYS A 61 -7.79 -4.18 11.78
CA LYS A 61 -7.53 -3.50 13.05
C LYS A 61 -7.25 -2.00 12.88
N VAL A 62 -7.16 -1.53 11.64
CA VAL A 62 -6.84 -0.14 11.31
C VAL A 62 -8.13 0.63 11.05
N GLY A 63 -8.30 1.78 11.70
CA GLY A 63 -9.42 2.69 11.45
C GLY A 63 -9.24 3.44 10.12
N ILE A 64 -9.77 2.88 9.03
CA ILE A 64 -9.69 3.51 7.70
C ILE A 64 -10.95 4.35 7.45
N LYS A 65 -10.76 5.62 7.07
CA LYS A 65 -11.83 6.52 6.66
C LYS A 65 -11.59 7.01 5.24
N GLU A 66 -12.51 6.69 4.34
CA GLU A 66 -12.52 7.24 2.98
C GLU A 66 -13.38 8.51 2.94
N ILE A 67 -12.85 9.56 2.33
CA ILE A 67 -13.52 10.86 2.19
C ILE A 67 -13.53 11.19 0.70
N THR A 68 -14.73 11.43 0.18
CA THR A 68 -14.94 11.91 -1.19
C THR A 68 -15.39 13.37 -1.14
N THR A 69 -14.93 14.15 -2.10
CA THR A 69 -15.40 15.53 -2.32
C THR A 69 -16.77 15.54 -2.97
#